data_AF-A0A923PVK0-F1
#
_entry.id   AF-A0A923PVK0-F1
#
_cell.length_a   1.000
_cell.length_b   1.000
_cell.length_c   1.000
_cell.angle_alpha   90.00
_cell.angle_beta   90.00
_cell.angle_gamma   90.00
#
_symmetry.space_group_name_H-M   'P 1'
#
loop_
_entity.id
_entity.type
_entity.pdbx_description
1 polymer ?
#
loop_
_entity_poly.entity_id
_entity_poly.type
_entity_poly.pdbx_seq_one_letter_code
_entity_poly.pdbx_strand_id
1 'polypeptide(L)'
;MAGGFGGRFGGGFGRRGRANSWQTDTPDSDLNLSFRLQQMTSMKVDPDGRYIRLTDPELVNYPFIYIVEPGGLALGDEEAAALRRYLLNGGFLMLDDFWGAAQWADMAGELKKAFPERTFAELPLAHPIYHCVFDIKAKGQVPSVRLGVDSQYDPEHRTWEDHGPDSETVHHRGLFDDNGRLMVLACHNTDNGDGWEREGESDYYFHNFSEKIAYPLGINVMFYIMTH
;
A
#
# COMPACT_ATOMS: atom_id res chain seq x y z
N MET A 1 -19.74 -7.16 -29.28
CA MET A 1 -20.32 -5.91 -29.81
C MET A 1 -20.55 -4.96 -28.66
N ALA A 2 -20.14 -3.70 -28.86
CA ALA A 2 -20.59 -2.47 -28.20
C ALA A 2 -20.48 -2.31 -26.67
N GLY A 3 -19.82 -1.23 -26.26
CA GLY A 3 -19.95 -0.65 -24.92
C GLY A 3 -18.78 0.24 -24.50
N GLY A 4 -18.42 1.24 -25.30
CA GLY A 4 -17.42 2.24 -24.91
C GLY A 4 -17.98 3.20 -23.85
N PHE A 5 -17.23 3.41 -22.77
CA PHE A 5 -17.47 4.50 -21.83
C PHE A 5 -16.25 5.42 -21.80
N GLY A 6 -16.34 6.48 -22.60
CA GLY A 6 -15.51 7.67 -22.45
C GLY A 6 -16.06 8.54 -21.34
N GLY A 7 -15.31 8.66 -20.25
CA GLY A 7 -15.47 9.70 -19.23
C GLY A 7 -14.37 10.74 -19.39
N ARG A 8 -14.72 11.98 -19.69
CA ARG A 8 -13.80 13.13 -19.77
C ARG A 8 -13.18 13.41 -18.39
N PHE A 9 -11.88 13.19 -18.24
CA PHE A 9 -11.12 13.70 -17.11
C PHE A 9 -10.69 15.15 -17.40
N GLY A 10 -11.29 16.09 -16.68
CA GLY A 10 -10.91 17.50 -16.68
C GLY A 10 -10.86 18.03 -15.26
N GLY A 11 -9.65 18.38 -14.79
CA GLY A 11 -9.42 19.05 -13.51
C GLY A 11 -7.96 18.89 -13.09
N GLY A 12 -7.19 19.98 -13.17
CA GLY A 12 -5.72 19.98 -13.10
C GLY A 12 -5.12 19.50 -11.79
N PHE A 13 -4.03 18.73 -11.89
CA PHE A 13 -3.22 18.24 -10.79
C PHE A 13 -2.00 19.15 -10.56
N GLY A 14 -1.63 19.32 -9.28
CA GLY A 14 -0.63 20.26 -8.80
C GLY A 14 0.75 20.12 -9.47
N ARG A 15 1.41 21.27 -9.64
CA ARG A 15 2.78 21.41 -10.15
C ARG A 15 3.80 20.75 -9.21
N ARG A 16 3.98 19.43 -9.28
CA ARG A 16 5.27 18.71 -9.06
C ARG A 16 5.16 17.17 -9.11
N GLY A 17 3.98 16.58 -9.06
CA GLY A 17 3.81 15.13 -9.29
C GLY A 17 3.61 14.81 -10.77
N ARG A 18 4.17 13.70 -11.27
CA ARG A 18 3.70 13.12 -12.54
C ARG A 18 2.22 12.82 -12.35
N ALA A 19 1.37 13.42 -13.18
CA ALA A 19 -0.08 13.51 -12.95
C ALA A 19 -0.86 12.17 -12.85
N ASN A 20 -0.18 11.00 -12.90
CA ASN A 20 -0.78 9.66 -12.92
C ASN A 20 -0.06 8.62 -12.02
N SER A 21 0.89 9.00 -11.14
CA SER A 21 1.65 8.02 -10.32
C SER A 21 0.84 7.24 -9.29
N TRP A 22 -0.32 7.76 -8.90
CA TRP A 22 -1.22 7.13 -7.93
C TRP A 22 -2.19 6.13 -8.57
N GLN A 23 -2.20 6.06 -9.91
CA GLN A 23 -2.90 5.01 -10.67
C GLN A 23 -1.94 3.86 -11.03
N THR A 24 -0.75 3.82 -10.45
CA THR A 24 0.11 2.64 -10.54
C THR A 24 -0.66 1.44 -9.94
N ASP A 25 -0.55 0.27 -10.60
CA ASP A 25 -1.18 -1.02 -10.28
C ASP A 25 -2.70 -1.16 -10.51
N THR A 26 -3.42 -0.07 -10.74
CA THR A 26 -4.88 -0.13 -10.91
C THR A 26 -5.29 -0.32 -12.38
N PRO A 27 -6.38 -1.04 -12.69
CA PRO A 27 -7.35 -1.67 -11.78
C PRO A 27 -7.02 -3.11 -11.38
N ASP A 28 -5.99 -3.72 -11.97
CA ASP A 28 -5.79 -5.17 -11.83
C ASP A 28 -5.42 -5.55 -10.39
N SER A 29 -4.66 -4.71 -9.68
CA SER A 29 -4.34 -4.87 -8.26
C SER A 29 -5.59 -4.88 -7.37
N ASP A 30 -6.47 -3.88 -7.53
CA ASP A 30 -7.74 -3.77 -6.80
C ASP A 30 -8.63 -5.01 -7.04
N LEU A 31 -8.75 -5.43 -8.30
CA LEU A 31 -9.57 -6.55 -8.73
C LEU A 31 -9.04 -7.89 -8.18
N ASN A 32 -7.74 -8.13 -8.33
CA ASN A 32 -7.10 -9.37 -7.93
C ASN A 32 -7.07 -9.52 -6.40
N LEU A 33 -6.68 -8.47 -5.67
CA LEU A 33 -6.71 -8.49 -4.20
C LEU A 33 -8.12 -8.73 -3.67
N SER A 34 -9.13 -8.06 -4.24
CA SER A 34 -10.53 -8.24 -3.84
C SER A 34 -11.01 -9.68 -4.09
N PHE A 35 -10.63 -10.25 -5.23
CA PHE A 35 -10.93 -11.64 -5.56
C PHE A 35 -10.27 -12.61 -4.58
N ARG A 36 -8.97 -12.45 -4.29
CA ARG A 36 -8.25 -13.32 -3.34
C ARG A 36 -8.77 -13.21 -1.91
N LEU A 37 -9.13 -12.00 -1.46
CA LEU A 37 -9.78 -11.79 -0.15
C LEU A 37 -11.06 -12.62 -0.04
N GLN A 38 -11.89 -12.63 -1.09
CA GLN A 38 -13.13 -13.42 -1.11
C GLN A 38 -12.88 -14.93 -1.19
N GLN A 39 -11.78 -15.37 -1.83
CA GLN A 39 -11.41 -16.78 -1.89
C GLN A 39 -10.85 -17.31 -0.56
N MET A 40 -10.07 -16.48 0.14
CA MET A 40 -9.29 -16.92 1.31
C MET A 40 -9.96 -16.57 2.64
N THR A 41 -11.00 -15.74 2.64
CA THR A 41 -11.74 -15.34 3.83
C THR A 41 -13.25 -15.44 3.60
N SER A 42 -14.04 -15.25 4.65
CA SER A 42 -15.51 -15.13 4.54
C SER A 42 -15.99 -13.69 4.33
N MET A 43 -15.08 -12.74 4.06
CA MET A 43 -15.42 -11.35 3.84
C MET A 43 -16.21 -11.19 2.53
N LYS A 44 -17.23 -10.34 2.57
CA LYS A 44 -17.88 -9.86 1.34
C LYS A 44 -17.13 -8.64 0.87
N VAL A 45 -16.52 -8.75 -0.30
CA VAL A 45 -15.66 -7.72 -0.86
C VAL A 45 -16.34 -7.14 -2.09
N ASP A 46 -16.37 -5.82 -2.16
CA ASP A 46 -16.75 -5.10 -3.38
C ASP A 46 -15.48 -4.95 -4.24
N PRO A 47 -15.40 -5.57 -5.42
CA PRO A 47 -14.22 -5.47 -6.28
C PRO A 47 -14.09 -4.09 -6.95
N ASP A 48 -15.14 -3.26 -6.91
CA ASP A 48 -15.12 -1.93 -7.50
C ASP A 48 -14.46 -0.92 -6.55
N GLY A 49 -13.12 -0.91 -6.55
CA GLY A 49 -12.28 0.07 -5.85
C GLY A 49 -12.68 1.52 -6.15
N ARG A 50 -12.47 2.40 -5.16
CA ARG A 50 -12.92 3.80 -5.23
C ARG A 50 -11.74 4.75 -5.17
N TYR A 51 -11.62 5.57 -6.21
CA TYR A 51 -10.72 6.72 -6.20
C TYR A 51 -11.37 7.86 -5.43
N ILE A 52 -10.84 8.13 -4.24
CA ILE A 52 -11.43 9.11 -3.34
C ILE A 52 -10.40 10.13 -2.89
N ARG A 53 -10.82 11.40 -2.83
CA ARG A 53 -9.97 12.47 -2.27
C ARG A 53 -10.03 12.41 -0.75
N LEU A 54 -8.95 12.81 -0.09
CA LEU A 54 -8.92 12.89 1.38
C LEU A 54 -9.98 13.84 1.95
N THR A 55 -10.37 14.87 1.20
CA THR A 55 -11.41 15.83 1.57
C THR A 55 -12.81 15.43 1.14
N ASP A 56 -12.97 14.27 0.49
CA ASP A 56 -14.27 13.81 0.03
C ASP A 56 -15.16 13.39 1.22
N PRO A 57 -16.42 13.87 1.29
CA PRO A 57 -17.35 13.46 2.34
C PRO A 57 -17.62 11.96 2.40
N GLU A 58 -17.46 11.22 1.29
CA GLU A 58 -17.70 9.78 1.26
C GLU A 58 -16.56 8.97 1.89
N LEU A 59 -15.39 9.59 2.17
CA LEU A 59 -14.21 8.88 2.70
C LEU A 59 -14.52 8.11 3.98
N VAL A 60 -15.40 8.64 4.82
CA VAL A 60 -15.80 8.03 6.10
C VAL A 60 -16.51 6.68 5.94
N ASN A 61 -17.00 6.35 4.74
CA ASN A 61 -17.65 5.07 4.45
C ASN A 61 -16.65 3.96 4.10
N TYR A 62 -15.36 4.29 3.94
CA TYR A 62 -14.31 3.34 3.59
C TYR A 62 -13.33 3.23 4.75
N PRO A 63 -13.24 2.09 5.45
CA PRO A 63 -12.38 1.93 6.63
C PRO A 63 -10.89 1.79 6.28
N PHE A 64 -10.58 1.55 5.01
CA PHE A 64 -9.24 1.34 4.48
C PHE A 64 -9.02 2.25 3.27
N ILE A 65 -7.89 2.96 3.28
CA ILE A 65 -7.36 3.65 2.10
C ILE A 65 -5.94 3.19 1.84
N TYR A 66 -5.58 3.22 0.56
CA TYR A 66 -4.30 2.79 0.03
C TYR A 66 -3.70 3.91 -0.80
N ILE A 67 -2.41 4.20 -0.60
CA ILE A 67 -1.66 5.20 -1.37
C ILE A 67 -0.37 4.56 -1.85
N VAL A 68 -0.20 4.52 -3.17
CA VAL A 68 0.97 4.02 -3.91
C VAL A 68 1.90 5.20 -4.25
N GLU A 69 3.20 4.95 -4.33
CA GLU A 69 4.24 5.96 -4.60
C GLU A 69 4.19 7.21 -3.66
N PRO A 70 4.05 7.05 -2.32
CA PRO A 70 3.92 8.17 -1.40
C PRO A 70 5.21 8.99 -1.25
N GLY A 71 6.33 8.58 -1.85
CA GLY A 71 7.53 9.41 -1.96
C GLY A 71 7.27 10.73 -2.71
N GLY A 72 6.27 10.77 -3.60
CA GLY A 72 5.81 11.98 -4.28
C GLY A 72 4.60 12.67 -3.62
N LEU A 73 4.17 12.21 -2.45
CA LEU A 73 2.99 12.75 -1.76
C LEU A 73 3.18 14.24 -1.45
N ALA A 74 2.12 15.02 -1.58
CA ALA A 74 2.12 16.43 -1.22
C ALA A 74 0.73 16.82 -0.71
N LEU A 75 0.55 16.78 0.60
CA LEU A 75 -0.70 17.14 1.27
C LEU A 75 -0.84 18.65 1.39
N GLY A 76 -1.99 19.16 0.96
CA GLY A 76 -2.47 20.48 1.37
C GLY A 76 -2.96 20.48 2.82
N ASP A 77 -3.11 21.68 3.41
CA ASP A 77 -3.53 21.82 4.82
C ASP A 77 -4.91 21.17 5.09
N GLU A 78 -5.85 21.31 4.15
CA GLU A 78 -7.18 20.70 4.26
C GLU A 78 -7.12 19.17 4.19
N GLU A 79 -6.27 18.62 3.32
CA GLU A 79 -6.07 17.18 3.15
C GLU A 79 -5.36 16.58 4.37
N ALA A 80 -4.34 17.25 4.91
CA ALA A 80 -3.67 16.84 6.14
C ALA A 80 -4.64 16.83 7.34
N ALA A 81 -5.48 17.87 7.46
CA ALA A 81 -6.51 17.92 8.50
C ALA A 81 -7.59 16.84 8.31
N ALA A 82 -7.97 16.54 7.07
CA ALA A 82 -8.94 15.50 6.77
C ALA A 82 -8.38 14.10 7.04
N LEU A 83 -7.15 13.81 6.62
CA LEU A 83 -6.44 12.57 6.92
C LEU A 83 -6.32 12.35 8.43
N ARG A 84 -5.95 13.40 9.19
CA ARG A 84 -5.91 13.33 10.66
C ARG A 84 -7.26 12.92 11.24
N ARG A 85 -8.35 13.57 10.82
CA ARG A 85 -9.71 13.24 11.30
C ARG A 85 -10.12 11.82 10.93
N TYR A 86 -9.86 11.40 9.70
CA TYR A 86 -10.17 10.07 9.20
C TYR A 86 -9.47 8.98 10.04
N LEU A 87 -8.15 9.10 10.20
CA LEU A 87 -7.36 8.11 10.93
C LEU A 87 -7.70 8.07 12.43
N LEU A 88 -7.94 9.22 13.07
CA LEU A 88 -8.38 9.26 14.48
C LEU A 88 -9.79 8.71 14.69
N ASN A 89 -10.64 8.71 13.67
CA ASN A 89 -12.00 8.17 13.72
C ASN A 89 -12.10 6.68 13.35
N GLY A 90 -10.98 5.96 13.31
CA GLY A 90 -10.95 4.52 13.05
C GLY A 90 -10.56 4.12 11.63
N GLY A 91 -10.38 5.09 10.73
CA GLY A 91 -9.81 4.83 9.41
C GLY A 91 -8.39 4.26 9.49
N PHE A 92 -8.00 3.53 8.45
CA PHE A 92 -6.67 2.96 8.28
C PHE A 92 -6.07 3.39 6.94
N LEU A 93 -4.77 3.68 6.93
CA LEU A 93 -4.00 4.00 5.73
C LEU A 93 -2.85 3.01 5.54
N MET A 94 -2.76 2.39 4.37
CA MET A 94 -1.57 1.67 3.92
C MET A 94 -0.83 2.50 2.87
N LEU A 95 0.49 2.62 3.05
CA LEU A 95 1.42 3.31 2.16
C LEU A 95 2.38 2.28 1.59
N ASP A 96 2.56 2.25 0.27
CA ASP A 96 3.30 1.20 -0.43
C ASP A 96 3.98 1.73 -1.71
N ASP A 97 4.86 0.93 -2.30
CA ASP A 97 5.70 1.26 -3.45
C ASP A 97 6.48 2.57 -3.28
N PHE A 98 7.38 2.58 -2.31
CA PHE A 98 8.34 3.68 -2.17
C PHE A 98 9.63 3.17 -1.55
N TRP A 99 10.74 3.77 -1.98
CA TRP A 99 12.06 3.18 -1.87
C TRP A 99 13.12 4.19 -1.41
N GLY A 100 14.01 3.71 -0.54
CA GLY A 100 15.19 4.44 -0.08
C GLY A 100 14.89 5.57 0.91
N ALA A 101 15.95 6.02 1.58
CA ALA A 101 15.85 6.99 2.67
C ALA A 101 15.23 8.34 2.25
N ALA A 102 15.39 8.75 1.00
CA ALA A 102 14.84 10.01 0.50
C ALA A 102 13.31 9.98 0.42
N GLN A 103 12.74 8.95 -0.22
CA GLN A 103 11.28 8.83 -0.33
C GLN A 103 10.64 8.57 1.03
N TRP A 104 11.32 7.83 1.92
CA TRP A 104 10.90 7.70 3.32
C TRP A 104 10.79 9.05 4.02
N ALA A 105 11.83 9.91 3.89
CA ALA A 105 11.86 11.22 4.52
C ALA A 105 10.75 12.14 3.98
N ASP A 106 10.52 12.13 2.67
CA ASP A 106 9.47 12.93 2.02
C ASP A 106 8.07 12.50 2.50
N MET A 107 7.77 11.19 2.43
CA MET A 107 6.51 10.64 2.91
C MET A 107 6.29 10.95 4.40
N ALA A 108 7.28 10.66 5.25
CA ALA A 108 7.16 10.89 6.69
C ALA A 108 6.99 12.38 7.02
N GLY A 109 7.65 13.27 6.26
CA GLY A 109 7.50 14.72 6.37
C GLY A 109 6.10 15.21 6.04
N GLU A 110 5.45 14.62 5.04
CA GLU A 110 4.06 14.92 4.70
C GLU A 110 3.08 14.45 5.77
N LEU A 111 3.27 13.24 6.30
CA LEU A 111 2.44 12.72 7.39
C LEU A 111 2.60 13.52 8.70
N LYS A 112 3.74 14.20 8.90
CA LYS A 112 3.93 15.15 10.02
C LYS A 112 3.01 16.37 9.93
N LYS A 113 2.48 16.74 8.76
CA LYS A 113 1.46 17.80 8.67
C LYS A 113 0.15 17.39 9.35
N ALA A 114 -0.23 16.11 9.23
CA ALA A 114 -1.41 15.54 9.88
C ALA A 114 -1.14 15.19 11.36
N PHE A 115 0.08 14.70 11.68
CA PHE A 115 0.45 14.24 13.02
C PHE A 115 1.85 14.73 13.45
N PRO A 116 2.02 16.03 13.74
CA PRO A 116 3.33 16.59 14.10
C PRO A 116 3.96 15.92 15.34
N GLU A 117 3.12 15.49 16.27
CA GLU A 117 3.46 14.89 17.55
C GLU A 117 3.77 13.38 17.49
N ARG A 118 3.47 12.69 16.38
CA ARG A 118 3.63 11.22 16.27
C ARG A 118 4.79 10.85 15.37
N THR A 119 5.47 9.77 15.69
CA THR A 119 6.60 9.26 14.90
C THR A 119 6.34 7.80 14.57
N PHE A 120 6.72 7.40 13.36
CA PHE A 120 6.65 6.01 12.95
C PHE A 120 7.57 5.14 13.80
N ALA A 121 7.11 3.94 14.14
CA ALA A 121 7.90 2.92 14.81
C ALA A 121 7.95 1.65 13.95
N GLU A 122 9.06 0.92 14.02
CA GLU A 122 9.15 -0.40 13.37
C GLU A 122 8.09 -1.33 13.93
N LEU A 123 7.30 -1.96 13.05
CA LEU A 123 6.28 -2.92 13.46
C LEU A 123 6.95 -4.27 13.75
N PRO A 124 6.94 -4.76 14.99
CA PRO A 124 7.60 -6.02 15.33
C PRO A 124 6.85 -7.19 14.68
N LEU A 125 7.57 -8.24 14.28
CA LEU A 125 6.96 -9.44 13.70
C LEU A 125 5.95 -10.13 14.63
N ALA A 126 6.03 -9.90 15.94
CA ALA A 126 5.05 -10.40 16.92
C ALA A 126 3.69 -9.66 16.89
N HIS A 127 3.55 -8.58 16.11
CA HIS A 127 2.30 -7.83 16.02
C HIS A 127 1.17 -8.71 15.44
N PRO A 128 -0.07 -8.65 15.95
CA PRO A 128 -1.16 -9.54 15.52
C PRO A 128 -1.47 -9.50 14.02
N ILE A 129 -1.17 -8.38 13.35
CA ILE A 129 -1.30 -8.25 11.89
C ILE A 129 -0.52 -9.33 11.14
N TYR A 130 0.57 -9.87 11.70
CA TYR A 130 1.38 -10.90 11.04
C TYR A 130 0.91 -12.33 11.34
N HIS A 131 -0.13 -12.52 12.17
CA HIS A 131 -0.52 -13.83 12.69
C HIS A 131 -2.04 -14.07 12.69
N CYS A 132 -2.80 -13.35 11.85
CA CYS A 132 -4.26 -13.49 11.79
C CYS A 132 -4.72 -14.58 10.80
N VAL A 133 -4.72 -14.33 9.49
CA VAL A 133 -5.12 -15.33 8.48
C VAL A 133 -3.93 -16.21 8.10
N PHE A 134 -2.80 -15.57 7.81
CA PHE A 134 -1.52 -16.19 7.52
C PHE A 134 -0.50 -15.90 8.63
N ASP A 135 0.41 -16.84 8.83
CA ASP A 135 1.54 -16.70 9.75
C ASP A 135 2.77 -16.17 9.00
N ILE A 136 3.06 -14.88 9.14
CA ILE A 136 4.14 -14.16 8.46
C ILE A 136 5.35 -14.10 9.38
N LYS A 137 6.41 -14.82 9.02
CA LYS A 137 7.63 -14.98 9.85
C LYS A 137 8.77 -14.05 9.46
N ALA A 138 8.65 -13.35 8.34
CA ALA A 138 9.62 -12.41 7.83
C ALA A 138 8.92 -11.35 6.95
N LYS A 139 9.49 -10.14 6.89
CA LYS A 139 9.06 -9.10 5.96
C LYS A 139 9.70 -9.37 4.62
N GLY A 140 8.89 -9.74 3.62
CA GLY A 140 9.37 -10.03 2.27
C GLY A 140 9.39 -8.78 1.39
N GLN A 141 10.29 -8.76 0.42
CA GLN A 141 10.39 -7.69 -0.58
C GLN A 141 9.66 -8.14 -1.84
N VAL A 142 8.67 -7.37 -2.26
CA VAL A 142 8.00 -7.55 -3.54
C VAL A 142 8.65 -6.57 -4.53
N PRO A 143 9.36 -7.06 -5.56
CA PRO A 143 9.92 -6.23 -6.63
C PRO A 143 8.86 -5.96 -7.71
N SER A 144 9.16 -4.99 -8.58
CA SER A 144 8.44 -4.89 -9.84
C SER A 144 8.52 -6.19 -10.66
N VAL A 145 7.51 -6.51 -11.48
CA VAL A 145 7.40 -7.80 -12.18
C VAL A 145 8.63 -8.14 -12.99
N ARG A 146 9.20 -7.14 -13.68
CA ARG A 146 10.41 -7.35 -14.48
C ARG A 146 11.59 -7.74 -13.60
N LEU A 147 11.84 -6.99 -12.53
CA LEU A 147 12.93 -7.27 -11.61
C LEU A 147 12.73 -8.62 -10.91
N GLY A 148 11.49 -8.92 -10.50
CA GLY A 148 11.14 -10.21 -9.91
C GLY A 148 11.36 -11.37 -10.87
N VAL A 149 10.96 -11.27 -12.13
CA VAL A 149 11.22 -12.31 -13.14
C VAL A 149 12.71 -12.43 -13.42
N ASP A 150 13.44 -11.33 -13.54
CA ASP A 150 14.89 -11.34 -13.79
C ASP A 150 15.66 -11.95 -12.59
N SER A 151 15.16 -11.79 -11.36
CA SER A 151 15.78 -12.32 -10.13
C SER A 151 15.96 -13.84 -10.13
N GLN A 152 15.20 -14.59 -10.94
CA GLN A 152 15.36 -16.05 -11.05
C GLN A 152 16.70 -16.44 -11.72
N TYR A 153 17.28 -15.52 -12.49
CA TYR A 153 18.55 -15.71 -13.20
C TYR A 153 19.70 -14.94 -12.55
N ASP A 154 19.40 -14.13 -11.53
CA ASP A 154 20.39 -13.40 -10.75
C ASP A 154 20.95 -14.30 -9.63
N PRO A 155 22.26 -14.59 -9.61
CA PRO A 155 22.87 -15.34 -8.51
C PRO A 155 22.69 -14.70 -7.13
N GLU A 156 22.48 -13.38 -7.07
CA GLU A 156 22.24 -12.63 -5.83
C GLU A 156 20.74 -12.51 -5.51
N HIS A 157 19.86 -12.97 -6.41
CA HIS A 157 18.40 -12.89 -6.29
C HIS A 157 17.90 -11.50 -5.88
N ARG A 158 18.42 -10.45 -6.54
CA ARG A 158 18.09 -9.07 -6.18
C ARG A 158 16.61 -8.76 -6.45
N THR A 159 15.96 -8.16 -5.46
CA THR A 159 14.52 -7.80 -5.47
C THR A 159 14.25 -6.32 -5.14
N TRP A 160 15.28 -5.48 -5.08
CA TRP A 160 15.14 -4.06 -4.76
C TRP A 160 15.55 -3.14 -5.92
N GLU A 161 14.96 -1.95 -5.93
CA GLU A 161 15.29 -0.87 -6.84
C GLU A 161 16.31 0.09 -6.22
N ASP A 162 17.35 0.50 -6.97
CA ASP A 162 18.36 1.41 -6.46
C ASP A 162 17.85 2.86 -6.44
N HIS A 163 17.25 3.24 -5.30
CA HIS A 163 16.87 4.61 -4.97
C HIS A 163 17.82 5.25 -3.94
N GLY A 164 19.04 4.73 -3.85
CA GLY A 164 20.07 5.18 -2.91
C GLY A 164 20.05 4.40 -1.58
N PRO A 165 20.61 4.99 -0.50
CA PRO A 165 20.77 4.29 0.77
C PRO A 165 19.47 3.75 1.33
N ASP A 166 19.55 2.59 1.99
CA ASP A 166 18.43 1.88 2.64
C ASP A 166 17.43 1.23 1.67
N SER A 167 17.71 1.14 0.36
CA SER A 167 16.75 0.54 -0.59
C SER A 167 16.62 -0.98 -0.46
N GLU A 168 17.61 -1.67 0.13
CA GLU A 168 17.65 -3.14 0.14
C GLU A 168 16.82 -3.77 1.25
N THR A 169 16.56 -3.05 2.36
CA THR A 169 15.95 -3.64 3.56
C THR A 169 14.47 -3.30 3.65
N VAL A 170 13.60 -4.30 3.66
CA VAL A 170 12.17 -4.07 3.84
C VAL A 170 11.87 -3.63 5.26
N HIS A 171 11.07 -2.57 5.37
CA HIS A 171 10.58 -2.08 6.64
C HIS A 171 9.05 -1.96 6.63
N HIS A 172 8.42 -2.48 7.67
CA HIS A 172 7.01 -2.21 7.93
C HIS A 172 6.97 -1.34 9.17
N ARG A 173 6.49 -0.10 9.01
CA ARG A 173 6.51 0.90 10.08
C ARG A 173 5.11 1.42 10.34
N GLY A 174 4.75 1.48 11.62
CA GLY A 174 3.43 1.86 12.09
C GLY A 174 3.39 3.28 12.65
N LEU A 175 2.29 3.99 12.39
CA LEU A 175 1.90 5.18 13.15
C LEU A 175 0.70 4.84 14.03
N PHE A 176 0.79 5.13 15.33
CA PHE A 176 -0.17 4.66 16.34
C PHE A 176 -0.95 5.81 16.98
N ASP A 177 -2.19 5.56 17.38
CA ASP A 177 -2.96 6.49 18.21
C ASP A 177 -2.60 6.39 19.70
N ASP A 178 -3.23 7.22 20.54
CA ASP A 178 -2.93 7.29 21.97
C ASP A 178 -3.33 6.02 22.74
N ASN A 179 -4.17 5.17 22.15
CA ASN A 179 -4.58 3.88 22.70
C ASN A 179 -3.71 2.73 22.17
N GLY A 180 -2.70 3.02 21.35
CA GLY A 180 -1.82 2.03 20.74
C GLY A 180 -2.42 1.31 19.53
N ARG A 181 -3.53 1.78 18.97
CA ARG A 181 -4.08 1.23 17.73
C ARG A 181 -3.23 1.70 16.54
N LEU A 182 -2.89 0.77 15.66
CA LEU A 182 -2.21 1.05 14.40
C LEU A 182 -3.16 1.81 13.45
N MET A 183 -2.79 3.04 13.08
CA MET A 183 -3.56 3.87 12.14
C MET A 183 -2.98 3.83 10.73
N VAL A 184 -1.65 3.83 10.63
CA VAL A 184 -0.94 3.86 9.35
C VAL A 184 0.07 2.72 9.31
N LEU A 185 0.06 1.94 8.24
CA LEU A 185 1.11 0.99 7.92
C LEU A 185 1.87 1.47 6.69
N ALA A 186 3.16 1.77 6.87
CA ALA A 186 4.06 2.11 5.79
C ALA A 186 4.93 0.90 5.44
N CYS A 187 4.74 0.37 4.23
CA CYS A 187 5.49 -0.73 3.64
C CYS A 187 6.60 -0.13 2.77
N HIS A 188 7.78 0.03 3.37
CA HIS A 188 8.92 0.70 2.76
C HIS A 188 9.87 -0.31 2.13
N ASN A 189 10.40 0.04 0.96
CA ASN A 189 11.27 -0.78 0.10
C ASN A 189 10.60 -2.06 -0.38
N THR A 190 9.34 -1.95 -0.78
CA THR A 190 8.57 -3.05 -1.36
C THR A 190 7.41 -2.45 -2.16
N ASP A 191 6.99 -3.20 -3.16
CA ASP A 191 5.86 -2.88 -4.03
C ASP A 191 4.86 -4.04 -3.98
N ASN A 192 4.05 -4.09 -2.92
CA ASN A 192 3.04 -5.14 -2.77
C ASN A 192 1.96 -5.05 -3.85
N GLY A 193 1.71 -3.84 -4.39
CA GLY A 193 0.77 -3.58 -5.47
C GLY A 193 1.07 -4.40 -6.72
N ASP A 194 2.32 -4.47 -7.16
CA ASP A 194 2.74 -5.28 -8.31
C ASP A 194 2.54 -6.79 -8.05
N GLY A 195 2.69 -7.21 -6.79
CA GLY A 195 2.38 -8.56 -6.35
C GLY A 195 0.90 -8.95 -6.56
N TRP A 196 -0.02 -7.98 -6.55
CA TRP A 196 -1.44 -8.19 -6.82
C TRP A 196 -1.78 -7.93 -8.30
N GLU A 197 -1.24 -6.87 -8.92
CA GLU A 197 -1.51 -6.51 -10.33
C GLU A 197 -1.01 -7.59 -11.29
N ARG A 198 0.25 -8.03 -11.11
CA ARG A 198 1.00 -8.80 -12.10
C ARG A 198 0.90 -10.30 -11.89
N GLU A 199 -0.04 -10.76 -11.07
CA GLU A 199 -0.12 -12.16 -10.60
C GLU A 199 -0.24 -13.19 -11.73
N GLY A 200 -0.76 -12.79 -12.91
CA GLY A 200 -0.98 -13.67 -14.05
C GLY A 200 0.15 -13.69 -15.09
N GLU A 201 1.20 -12.89 -14.93
CA GLU A 201 2.18 -12.67 -16.00
C GLU A 201 3.33 -13.68 -16.04
N SER A 202 3.69 -14.24 -14.89
CA SER A 202 4.77 -15.20 -14.76
C SER A 202 4.52 -16.16 -13.61
N ASP A 203 4.59 -17.46 -13.90
CA ASP A 203 4.47 -18.54 -12.91
C ASP A 203 5.52 -18.41 -11.79
N TYR A 204 6.76 -18.06 -12.16
CA TYR A 204 7.82 -17.82 -11.18
C TYR A 204 7.50 -16.61 -10.30
N TYR A 205 7.03 -15.51 -10.89
CA TYR A 205 6.72 -14.29 -10.14
C TYR A 205 5.57 -14.54 -9.15
N PHE A 206 4.50 -15.18 -9.63
CA PHE A 206 3.35 -15.55 -8.82
C PHE A 206 3.77 -16.37 -7.59
N HIS A 207 4.49 -17.47 -7.79
CA HIS A 207 4.85 -18.40 -6.72
C HIS A 207 5.93 -17.87 -5.76
N ASN A 208 6.64 -16.79 -6.09
CA ASN A 208 7.71 -16.27 -5.24
C ASN A 208 7.40 -14.93 -4.58
N PHE A 209 6.55 -14.10 -5.20
CA PHE A 209 6.24 -12.76 -4.72
C PHE A 209 4.75 -12.59 -4.44
N SER A 210 3.87 -12.88 -5.39
CA SER A 210 2.42 -12.74 -5.18
C SER A 210 1.89 -13.66 -4.08
N GLU A 211 2.06 -14.97 -4.25
CA GLU A 211 1.50 -16.00 -3.36
C GLU A 211 2.18 -16.03 -1.99
N LYS A 212 3.51 -15.87 -1.95
CA LYS A 212 4.29 -16.04 -0.71
C LYS A 212 4.41 -14.77 0.13
N ILE A 213 4.28 -13.59 -0.47
CA ILE A 213 4.61 -12.31 0.18
C ILE A 213 3.42 -11.34 0.11
N ALA A 214 3.04 -10.91 -1.09
CA ALA A 214 2.08 -9.82 -1.29
C ALA A 214 0.67 -10.19 -0.78
N TYR A 215 0.13 -11.36 -1.15
CA TYR A 215 -1.20 -11.77 -0.72
C TYR A 215 -1.31 -12.05 0.78
N PRO A 216 -0.37 -12.81 1.40
CA PRO A 216 -0.42 -13.00 2.85
C PRO A 216 -0.47 -11.69 3.63
N LEU A 217 0.35 -10.69 3.24
CA LEU A 217 0.35 -9.38 3.89
C LEU A 217 -0.96 -8.63 3.63
N GLY A 218 -1.38 -8.47 2.38
CA GLY A 218 -2.61 -7.73 2.03
C GLY A 218 -3.86 -8.32 2.69
N ILE A 219 -4.00 -9.65 2.69
CA ILE A 219 -5.13 -10.34 3.32
C ILE A 219 -5.11 -10.15 4.83
N ASN A 220 -3.94 -10.29 5.47
CA ASN A 220 -3.81 -10.06 6.89
C ASN A 220 -4.11 -8.61 7.29
N VAL A 221 -3.64 -7.62 6.53
CA VAL A 221 -3.92 -6.19 6.77
C VAL A 221 -5.43 -5.96 6.74
N MET A 222 -6.10 -6.39 5.68
CA MET A 222 -7.55 -6.21 5.52
C MET A 222 -8.35 -6.94 6.61
N PHE A 223 -7.94 -8.16 6.96
CA PHE A 223 -8.58 -8.90 8.04
C PHE A 223 -8.39 -8.22 9.40
N TYR A 224 -7.17 -7.76 9.69
CA TYR A 224 -6.85 -7.08 10.95
C TYR A 224 -7.69 -5.82 11.15
N ILE A 225 -7.76 -4.96 10.13
CA ILE A 225 -8.53 -3.70 10.16
C ILE A 225 -10.01 -3.94 10.48
N MET A 226 -10.57 -5.05 10.00
CA MET A 226 -11.99 -5.37 10.19
C MET A 226 -12.29 -6.05 11.53
N THR A 227 -11.28 -6.40 12.32
CA THR A 227 -11.45 -7.27 13.50
C THR A 227 -10.83 -6.73 14.79
N HIS A 228 -9.98 -5.69 14.73
CA HIS A 228 -9.28 -5.10 15.87
C HIS A 228 -9.47 -3.59 15.93
#